data_AF-A0A0C2GHP2-F1
#
_entry.id   AF-A0A0C2GHP2-F1
#
_cell.length_a   1.000
_cell.length_b   1.000
_cell.length_c   1.000
_cell.angle_alpha   90.00
_cell.angle_beta   90.00
_cell.angle_gamma   90.00
#
_symmetry.space_group_name_H-M   'P 1'
#
loop_
_entity.id
_entity.type
_entity.pdbx_description
1 polymer ?
#
loop_
_entity_poly.entity_id
_entity_poly.type
_entity_poly.pdbx_seq_one_letter_code
_entity_poly.pdbx_strand_id
1 'polypeptide(L)'
;MQGGLPTVVTSDVEVIRDVSLKYFGNFHGKMPVPIDPDPVSAETVHMFASRGARWKRMRMITSQAMSAKNMKQLFPVVEESVFSFMNFVEKLPHHKKVEAHKCLTILRCTPIYASFKRRNKRRQHYKLDSSKLDNINVSVDLPALNPN
;
A
#
# COMPACT_ATOMS: atom_id res chain seq x y z
N MET A 1 -23.01 -7.03 -1.72
CA MET A 1 -23.35 -7.15 -0.29
C MET A 1 -22.95 -8.53 0.20
N GLN A 2 -22.26 -8.62 1.33
CA GLN A 2 -21.70 -9.88 1.86
C GLN A 2 -22.70 -10.66 2.75
N GLY A 3 -23.93 -10.18 2.91
CA GLY A 3 -24.95 -10.77 3.81
C GLY A 3 -25.48 -12.16 3.40
N GLY A 4 -25.08 -12.69 2.25
CA GLY A 4 -25.47 -14.03 1.80
C GLY A 4 -24.58 -15.17 2.33
N LEU A 5 -23.48 -14.86 3.01
CA LEU A 5 -22.55 -15.86 3.55
C LEU A 5 -22.63 -15.91 5.08
N PRO A 6 -22.68 -17.12 5.67
CA PRO A 6 -22.74 -17.26 7.13
C PRO A 6 -21.50 -16.62 7.74
N THR A 7 -21.72 -15.60 8.57
CA THR A 7 -20.67 -14.78 9.16
C THR A 7 -20.85 -14.71 10.66
N VAL A 8 -19.81 -15.05 11.40
CA VAL A 8 -19.78 -14.93 12.86
C VAL A 8 -19.14 -13.61 13.22
N VAL A 9 -19.84 -12.77 13.98
CA VAL A 9 -19.35 -11.50 14.50
C VAL A 9 -19.25 -11.61 16.02
N THR A 10 -18.08 -11.30 16.57
CA THR A 10 -17.84 -11.33 18.02
C THR A 10 -17.15 -10.04 18.47
N SER A 11 -17.49 -9.60 19.67
CA SER A 11 -16.84 -8.49 20.38
C SER A 11 -16.08 -8.96 21.63
N ASP A 12 -16.07 -10.27 21.90
CA ASP A 12 -15.40 -10.85 23.05
C ASP A 12 -13.88 -10.91 22.83
N VAL A 13 -13.14 -10.30 23.75
CA VAL A 13 -11.67 -10.19 23.69
C VAL A 13 -11.00 -11.56 23.78
N GLU A 14 -11.53 -12.49 24.60
CA GLU A 14 -10.92 -13.82 24.77
C GLU A 14 -11.06 -14.65 23.49
N VAL A 15 -12.22 -14.58 22.84
CA VAL A 15 -12.44 -15.24 21.55
C VAL A 15 -11.55 -14.64 20.47
N ILE A 16 -11.43 -13.30 20.42
CA ILE A 16 -10.55 -12.61 19.46
C ILE A 16 -9.09 -13.03 19.67
N ARG A 17 -8.65 -13.12 20.93
CA ARG A 17 -7.30 -13.57 21.30
C ARG A 17 -7.04 -15.00 20.85
N ASP A 18 -7.97 -15.91 21.13
CA ASP A 18 -7.85 -17.33 20.78
C ASP A 18 -7.79 -17.53 19.27
N VAL A 19 -8.64 -16.85 18.51
CA VAL A 19 -8.64 -16.89 17.04
C VAL A 19 -7.36 -16.29 16.45
N SER A 20 -6.87 -15.19 17.03
CA SER A 20 -5.72 -14.44 16.49
C SER A 20 -4.36 -15.02 16.89
N LEU A 21 -4.29 -15.75 18.01
CA LEU A 21 -3.03 -16.28 18.56
C LEU A 21 -3.04 -17.81 18.63
N LYS A 22 -3.91 -18.39 19.48
CA LYS A 22 -3.89 -19.81 19.83
C LYS A 22 -4.23 -20.71 18.64
N TYR A 23 -5.26 -20.32 17.88
CA TYR A 23 -5.78 -21.06 16.74
C TYR A 23 -5.52 -20.35 15.40
N PHE A 24 -4.55 -19.44 15.37
CA PHE A 24 -4.23 -18.65 14.17
C PHE A 24 -3.92 -19.51 12.94
N GLY A 25 -3.34 -20.70 13.16
CA GLY A 25 -3.09 -21.69 12.11
C GLY A 25 -4.35 -22.12 11.34
N ASN A 26 -5.53 -22.02 11.94
CA ASN A 26 -6.82 -22.37 11.32
C ASN A 26 -7.51 -21.14 10.71
N PHE A 27 -7.28 -19.94 11.25
CA PHE A 27 -8.00 -18.71 10.90
C PHE A 27 -7.18 -17.71 10.06
N HIS A 28 -6.07 -18.13 9.44
CA HIS A 28 -5.23 -17.24 8.65
C HIS A 28 -5.84 -16.84 7.29
N GLY A 29 -6.89 -17.54 6.82
CA GLY A 29 -7.53 -17.29 5.52
C GLY A 29 -8.51 -16.11 5.58
N LYS A 30 -8.46 -15.23 4.57
CA LYS A 30 -9.47 -14.18 4.40
C LYS A 30 -10.68 -14.70 3.65
N MET A 31 -11.84 -14.09 3.88
CA MET A 31 -13.08 -14.39 3.17
C MET A 31 -12.84 -14.26 1.65
N PRO A 32 -13.24 -15.25 0.84
CA PRO A 32 -13.02 -15.19 -0.60
C PRO A 32 -13.90 -14.09 -1.20
N VAL A 33 -13.31 -13.21 -2.00
CA VAL A 33 -14.08 -12.32 -2.86
C VAL A 33 -14.35 -13.08 -4.17
N PRO A 34 -15.58 -13.08 -4.71
CA PRO A 34 -15.90 -13.84 -5.93
C PRO A 34 -15.06 -13.48 -7.16
N ILE A 35 -14.41 -12.30 -7.15
CA ILE A 35 -13.60 -11.77 -8.23
C ILE A 35 -12.12 -12.23 -8.10
N ASP A 36 -11.71 -12.68 -6.91
CA ASP A 36 -10.31 -13.03 -6.66
C ASP A 36 -9.94 -14.37 -7.35
N PRO A 37 -8.73 -14.48 -7.92
CA PRO A 37 -8.22 -15.73 -8.47
C PRO A 37 -8.07 -16.78 -7.36
N ASP A 38 -8.07 -18.08 -7.74
CA ASP A 38 -8.01 -19.17 -6.75
C ASP A 38 -6.82 -18.97 -5.78
N PRO A 39 -7.10 -18.78 -4.47
CA PRO A 39 -6.08 -18.43 -3.49
C PRO A 39 -4.99 -19.50 -3.28
N VAL A 40 -5.19 -20.71 -3.81
CA VAL A 40 -4.24 -21.83 -3.70
C VAL A 40 -3.47 -22.05 -5.00
N SER A 41 -4.15 -22.20 -6.15
CA SER A 41 -3.52 -22.62 -7.41
C SER A 41 -3.06 -21.48 -8.30
N ALA A 42 -3.65 -20.29 -8.23
CA ALA A 42 -3.36 -19.23 -9.20
C ALA A 42 -1.94 -18.66 -9.03
N GLU A 43 -1.25 -18.47 -10.15
CA GLU A 43 0.17 -18.09 -10.16
C GLU A 43 0.42 -16.70 -9.57
N THR A 44 -0.46 -15.74 -9.86
CA THR A 44 -0.33 -14.31 -9.50
C THR A 44 -1.16 -13.89 -8.27
N VAL A 45 -1.35 -14.77 -7.30
CA VAL A 45 -2.03 -14.43 -6.03
C VAL A 45 -1.08 -13.71 -5.08
N HIS A 46 -1.48 -12.52 -4.63
CA HIS A 46 -0.76 -11.72 -3.65
C HIS A 46 -0.90 -12.27 -2.22
N MET A 47 -0.01 -11.88 -1.31
CA MET A 47 0.05 -12.42 0.06
C MET A 47 -1.29 -12.33 0.81
N PHE A 48 -2.06 -11.25 0.65
CA PHE A 48 -3.32 -11.03 1.38
C PHE A 48 -4.47 -11.94 0.92
N ALA A 49 -4.50 -12.35 -0.36
CA ALA A 49 -5.47 -13.30 -0.89
C ALA A 49 -5.01 -14.77 -0.74
N SER A 50 -3.70 -15.01 -0.63
CA SER A 50 -3.15 -16.38 -0.54
C SER A 50 -3.58 -17.12 0.74
N ARG A 51 -3.62 -18.45 0.68
CA ARG A 51 -3.95 -19.32 1.83
C ARG A 51 -2.89 -20.40 2.07
N GLY A 52 -2.95 -21.00 3.26
CA GLY A 52 -2.19 -22.20 3.63
C GLY A 52 -0.67 -22.04 3.51
N ALA A 53 0.00 -23.05 2.96
CA ALA A 53 1.46 -23.08 2.82
C ALA A 53 2.01 -21.94 1.94
N ARG A 54 1.26 -21.52 0.92
CA ARG A 54 1.65 -20.39 0.05
C ARG A 54 1.72 -19.09 0.84
N TRP A 55 0.67 -18.80 1.62
CA TRP A 55 0.65 -17.63 2.50
C TRP A 55 1.78 -17.67 3.53
N LYS A 56 2.07 -18.84 4.13
CA LYS A 56 3.20 -19.00 5.06
C LYS A 56 4.53 -18.63 4.41
N ARG A 57 4.79 -19.11 3.19
CA ARG A 57 6.01 -18.77 2.42
C ARG A 57 6.09 -17.27 2.11
N MET A 58 5.02 -16.69 1.56
CA MET A 58 5.00 -15.26 1.24
C MET A 58 5.21 -14.40 2.49
N ARG A 59 4.51 -14.72 3.59
CA ARG A 59 4.63 -14.00 4.85
C ARG A 59 6.02 -14.12 5.46
N MET A 60 6.68 -15.27 5.35
CA MET A 60 8.07 -15.44 5.79
C MET A 60 8.98 -14.44 5.05
N ILE A 61 8.89 -14.38 3.72
CA ILE A 61 9.71 -13.46 2.91
C ILE A 61 9.41 -12.00 3.25
N THR A 62 8.12 -11.63 3.31
CA THR A 62 7.70 -10.26 3.64
C THR A 62 8.10 -9.86 5.06
N SER A 63 7.98 -10.76 6.04
CA SER A 63 8.38 -10.50 7.42
C SER A 63 9.88 -10.23 7.53
N GLN A 64 10.71 -10.96 6.78
CA GLN A 64 12.14 -10.70 6.74
C GLN A 64 12.47 -9.37 6.06
N ALA A 65 11.74 -9.02 4.99
CA ALA A 65 11.84 -7.71 4.36
C ALA A 65 11.49 -6.57 5.34
N MET A 66 10.53 -6.79 6.24
CA MET A 66 10.10 -5.83 7.28
C MET A 66 10.88 -5.93 8.60
N SER A 67 12.06 -6.54 8.62
CA SER A 67 12.91 -6.60 9.82
C SER A 67 13.31 -5.21 10.32
N ALA A 68 13.62 -5.10 11.62
CA ALA A 68 14.06 -3.84 12.24
C ALA A 68 15.28 -3.22 11.53
N LYS A 69 16.21 -4.04 11.04
CA LYS A 69 17.38 -3.59 10.27
C LYS A 69 16.95 -2.90 8.97
N ASN A 70 16.07 -3.54 8.21
CA ASN A 70 15.58 -2.98 6.94
C ASN A 70 14.71 -1.74 7.17
N MET A 71 13.96 -1.69 8.27
CA MET A 71 13.16 -0.52 8.63
C MET A 71 14.04 0.68 9.01
N LYS A 72 15.14 0.45 9.73
CA LYS A 72 16.15 1.50 9.99
C LYS A 72 16.78 2.03 8.71
N GLN A 73 17.02 1.15 7.72
CA GLN A 73 17.52 1.57 6.41
C GLN A 73 16.51 2.38 5.58
N LEU A 74 15.20 2.22 5.85
CA LEU A 74 14.14 3.00 5.20
C LEU A 74 13.98 4.40 5.81
N PHE A 75 14.44 4.60 7.05
CA PHE A 75 14.27 5.86 7.78
C PHE A 75 14.69 7.12 7.00
N PRO A 76 15.84 7.18 6.31
CA PRO A 76 16.23 8.38 5.56
C PRO A 76 15.26 8.73 4.43
N VAL A 77 14.63 7.72 3.81
CA VAL A 77 13.64 7.94 2.74
C VAL A 77 12.34 8.51 3.32
N VAL A 78 11.95 8.06 4.52
CA VAL A 78 10.80 8.60 5.24
C VAL A 78 11.08 10.05 5.64
N GLU A 79 12.28 10.33 6.16
CA GLU A 79 12.72 11.67 6.52
C GLU A 79 12.70 12.63 5.32
N GLU A 80 13.26 12.24 4.17
CA GLU A 80 13.20 13.04 2.92
C GLU A 80 11.75 13.35 2.50
N SER A 81 10.84 12.39 2.70
CA SER A 81 9.42 12.56 2.41
C SER A 81 8.75 13.61 3.27
N VAL A 82 9.08 13.62 4.56
CA VAL A 82 8.54 14.57 5.53
C VAL A 82 9.07 15.96 5.22
N PHE A 83 10.37 16.12 4.93
CA PHE A 83 10.93 17.41 4.51
C PHE A 83 10.30 17.93 3.22
N SER A 84 10.12 17.06 2.22
CA SER A 84 9.44 17.43 0.97
C SER A 84 7.99 17.87 1.22
N PHE A 85 7.31 17.21 2.15
CA PHE A 85 5.96 17.57 2.55
C PHE A 85 5.90 18.90 3.31
N MET A 86 6.80 19.16 4.25
CA MET A 86 6.87 20.44 4.98
C MET A 86 7.11 21.60 4.02
N ASN A 87 8.06 21.45 3.08
CA ASN A 87 8.30 22.43 2.02
C ASN A 87 7.07 22.67 1.13
N PHE A 88 6.24 21.64 0.91
CA PHE A 88 4.98 21.80 0.19
C PHE A 88 3.95 22.58 1.01
N VAL A 89 3.82 22.27 2.31
CA VAL A 89 2.90 22.97 3.22
C VAL A 89 3.27 24.43 3.41
N GLU A 90 4.56 24.76 3.53
CA GLU A 90 5.04 26.15 3.66
C GLU A 90 4.71 27.01 2.43
N LYS A 91 4.61 26.41 1.25
CA LYS A 91 4.23 27.10 0.00
C LYS A 91 2.72 27.31 -0.12
N LEU A 92 1.91 26.74 0.77
CA LEU A 92 0.47 26.93 0.74
C LEU A 92 0.10 28.28 1.36
N PRO A 93 -0.85 29.01 0.77
CA PRO A 93 -1.29 30.29 1.33
C PRO A 93 -1.96 30.08 2.70
N HIS A 94 -1.45 30.75 3.73
CA HIS A 94 -1.90 30.62 5.14
C HIS A 94 -3.39 30.91 5.37
N HIS A 95 -4.04 31.64 4.46
CA HIS A 95 -5.45 32.02 4.58
C HIS A 95 -6.42 31.05 3.89
N LYS A 96 -5.93 30.05 3.13
CA LYS A 96 -6.79 29.11 2.40
C LYS A 96 -6.99 27.85 3.24
N LYS A 97 -8.25 27.43 3.40
CA LYS A 97 -8.56 26.12 4.01
C LYS A 97 -7.95 25.01 3.16
N VAL A 98 -7.14 24.16 3.78
CA VAL A 98 -6.47 23.03 3.14
C VAL A 98 -7.14 21.74 3.60
N GLU A 99 -7.43 20.85 2.66
CA GLU A 99 -7.99 19.54 2.96
C GLU A 99 -6.87 18.56 3.37
N ALA A 100 -6.79 18.25 4.67
CA ALA A 100 -5.75 17.40 5.25
C ALA A 100 -5.66 16.02 4.57
N HIS A 101 -6.77 15.45 4.13
CA HIS A 101 -6.80 14.15 3.45
C HIS A 101 -6.00 14.14 2.15
N LYS A 102 -6.07 15.22 1.36
CA LYS A 102 -5.32 15.36 0.10
C LYS A 102 -3.83 15.54 0.38
N CYS A 103 -3.48 16.36 1.37
CA CYS A 103 -2.10 16.57 1.81
C CYS A 103 -1.43 15.27 2.29
N LEU A 104 -2.10 14.49 3.13
CA LEU A 104 -1.56 13.22 3.64
C LEU A 104 -1.43 12.15 2.55
N THR A 105 -2.19 12.25 1.46
CA THR A 105 -2.08 11.33 0.33
C THR A 105 -0.81 11.60 -0.50
N ILE A 106 -0.40 12.87 -0.63
CA ILE A 106 0.85 13.26 -1.31
C ILE A 106 2.08 12.71 -0.56
N LEU A 107 2.08 12.78 0.77
CA LEU A 107 3.15 12.22 1.64
C LEU A 107 3.33 10.71 1.43
N ARG A 108 2.23 9.97 1.17
CA ARG A 108 2.24 8.50 1.03
C ARG A 108 2.86 8.01 -0.28
N CYS A 109 2.67 8.73 -1.40
CA CYS A 109 2.98 8.19 -2.74
C CYS A 109 4.32 8.67 -3.34
N THR A 110 4.83 9.83 -2.92
CA THR A 110 5.98 10.48 -3.59
C THR A 110 7.36 9.92 -3.24
N PRO A 111 7.72 9.56 -1.99
CA PRO A 111 9.11 9.23 -1.66
C PRO A 111 9.54 7.83 -2.09
N ILE A 112 8.64 6.84 -2.00
CA ILE A 112 8.94 5.45 -2.42
C ILE A 112 9.11 5.39 -3.94
N TYR A 113 8.22 6.04 -4.70
CA TYR A 113 8.30 6.08 -6.17
C TYR A 113 9.51 6.88 -6.66
N ALA A 114 9.79 8.05 -6.06
CA ALA A 114 10.97 8.86 -6.42
C ALA A 114 12.29 8.14 -6.08
N SER A 115 12.38 7.48 -4.93
CA SER A 115 13.54 6.68 -4.53
C SER A 115 13.72 5.42 -5.39
N PHE A 116 12.62 4.77 -5.78
CA PHE A 116 12.63 3.65 -6.72
C PHE A 116 13.11 4.10 -8.11
N LYS A 117 12.60 5.22 -8.62
CA LYS A 117 13.03 5.82 -9.90
C LYS A 117 14.51 6.22 -9.87
N ARG A 118 15.00 6.77 -8.75
CA ARG A 118 16.43 7.10 -8.55
C ARG A 118 17.33 5.85 -8.46
N ARG A 119 16.89 4.77 -7.81
CA ARG A 119 17.63 3.48 -7.79
C ARG A 119 17.65 2.80 -9.17
N ASN A 120 16.54 2.82 -9.90
CA ASN A 120 16.49 2.21 -11.23
C ASN A 120 17.31 2.99 -12.28
N LYS A 121 17.46 4.31 -12.13
CA LYS A 121 18.33 5.11 -12.99
C LYS A 121 19.82 4.74 -12.88
N ARG A 122 20.26 4.14 -11.75
CA ARG A 122 21.62 3.61 -11.58
C ARG A 122 21.82 2.19 -12.13
N ARG A 123 20.75 1.49 -12.52
CA ARG A 123 20.81 0.09 -13.02
C ARG A 123 20.48 -0.07 -14.51
N GLN A 124 19.94 0.94 -15.18
CA GLN A 124 19.58 0.85 -16.60
C GLN A 124 20.78 1.23 -17.50
N HIS A 125 21.65 0.25 -17.76
CA HIS A 125 22.44 0.18 -19.00
C HIS A 125 21.69 -0.61 -20.09
N TYR A 126 20.37 -0.72 -19.95
CA TYR A 126 19.49 -1.42 -20.88
C TYR A 126 18.38 -0.43 -21.30
N LYS A 127 18.33 -0.13 -22.60
CA LYS A 127 17.33 0.78 -23.19
C LYS A 127 15.93 0.14 -23.07
N LEU A 128 15.09 0.68 -22.21
CA LEU A 128 13.64 0.54 -22.33
C LEU A 128 13.11 1.83 -22.94
N ASP A 129 12.56 1.70 -24.14
CA ASP A 129 12.07 2.77 -25.01
C ASP A 129 11.02 3.63 -24.30
N SER A 130 11.33 4.91 -24.15
CA SER A 130 10.53 5.90 -23.41
C SER A 130 9.20 6.23 -24.08
N SER A 131 9.01 5.85 -25.35
CA SER A 131 7.81 6.17 -26.15
C SER A 131 6.52 5.47 -25.71
N LYS A 132 6.57 4.49 -24.78
CA LYS A 132 5.37 3.78 -24.30
C LYS A 132 4.77 4.31 -22.99
N LEU A 133 5.46 5.21 -22.28
CA LEU A 133 4.98 5.74 -20.99
C LEU A 133 4.27 7.10 -21.10
N ASP A 134 4.36 7.77 -22.25
CA ASP A 134 3.76 9.10 -22.45
C ASP A 134 2.25 9.04 -22.79
N ASN A 135 1.69 7.84 -22.99
CA ASN A 135 0.27 7.65 -23.35
C ASN A 135 -0.67 7.38 -22.17
N ILE A 136 -0.20 7.46 -20.92
CA ILE A 136 -1.10 7.47 -19.76
C ILE A 136 -1.26 8.92 -19.31
N ASN A 137 -1.95 9.68 -20.15
CA ASN A 137 -2.43 11.01 -19.82
C ASN A 137 -3.56 10.84 -18.80
N VAL A 138 -3.23 10.82 -17.50
CA VAL A 138 -4.26 11.01 -16.47
C VAL A 138 -4.58 12.50 -16.45
N SER A 139 -5.43 12.93 -17.37
CA SER A 139 -6.12 14.21 -17.30
C SER A 139 -6.95 14.19 -16.02
N VAL A 140 -6.42 14.77 -14.95
CA VAL A 140 -7.23 15.19 -13.81
C VAL A 140 -7.62 16.63 -14.10
N ASP A 141 -8.71 16.79 -14.84
CA ASP A 141 -9.35 18.10 -15.01
C ASP A 141 -9.73 18.63 -13.62
N LEU A 142 -9.02 19.67 -13.18
CA LEU A 142 -9.40 20.44 -12.00
C LEU A 142 -10.67 21.24 -12.38
N PRO A 143 -11.83 21.03 -11.72
CA PRO A 143 -12.93 21.95 -11.89
C PRO A 143 -12.54 23.30 -11.27
N ALA A 144 -12.52 24.33 -12.11
CA ALA A 144 -12.34 25.71 -11.70
C ALA A 144 -13.41 26.08 -10.67
N LEU A 145 -13.00 26.42 -9.45
CA LEU A 145 -13.87 27.07 -8.47
C LEU A 145 -14.15 28.49 -8.98
N ASN A 146 -15.34 28.67 -9.55
CA ASN A 146 -15.91 29.96 -9.92
C ASN A 146 -16.18 30.77 -8.63
N PRO A 147 -15.72 32.03 -8.52
CA PRO A 147 -16.04 32.88 -7.39
C PRO A 147 -17.44 33.47 -7.55
N ASN A 148 -18.37 33.01 -6.72
CA ASN A 148 -19.49 33.80 -6.21
C ASN A 148 -19.62 33.52 -4.72
#